data_AF-A0A416I3H2-F1
#
_entry.id   AF-A0A416I3H2-F1
#
_cell.length_a   1.000
_cell.length_b   1.000
_cell.length_c   1.000
_cell.angle_alpha   90.00
_cell.angle_beta   90.00
_cell.angle_gamma   90.00
#
_symmetry.space_group_name_H-M   'P 1'
#
loop_
_entity.id
_entity.type
_entity.pdbx_description
1 polymer ?
#
loop_
_entity_poly.entity_id
_entity_poly.type
_entity_poly.pdbx_seq_one_letter_code
_entity_poly.pdbx_strand_id
1 'polypeptide(L)'
;MPTSIPTAITLAKEMLSTGIVYIYGLKYEPITPSKIAALASMYPTVYTPSIKAMALCKVGKTGIDCSGFVCKSFGIPHIGSSQLKAKMTHLYRVSDPSRLMNGMLIWRSGHIGIIEIDDTGEAWILEAKSTADDLVRTKYSSRGNAFTYYGELSGIDYTNARKYNSPPHSRPSNPIRDLIDISHHNTINLSLTAAKYKDIIIRVSYRSYTTGVLTLDKKFLFYTTEALNNHMRIGFYLYDQSVNETEAIQQADWTINQIKNYPVTYPIFIDSEYANQSHSGRADNLTKEQRTKNIMAFCDRIRERGYLPGVYASDNWFQTMVDYSRLKKYDIWCARYSVNPPSAEKYEIWQYGSARVPGSMNPIDVNHLYKEYAAGAVPPSAPDNRHWNEITASTLNIRNAPSTSGQIIAQMHKGDTVNIYIMENNWCKISRTEDKWCSYSYIRSVKGTVSNCSRLNCRRSPISGQAAFILSANDTVNILHQDTATGWYYIEFQKKTGYVSNKYIKL
;
A
#
# COMPACT_ATOMS: atom_id res chain seq x y z
N MET A 1 -25.54 11.39 14.16
CA MET A 1 -25.88 10.44 13.08
C MET A 1 -24.77 9.42 13.00
N PRO A 2 -25.08 8.14 12.71
CA PRO A 2 -24.05 7.13 12.52
C PRO A 2 -23.09 7.51 11.37
N THR A 3 -21.83 7.12 11.46
CA THR A 3 -20.84 7.39 10.40
C THR A 3 -21.10 6.54 9.16
N SER A 4 -20.60 6.97 7.99
CA SER A 4 -20.72 6.19 6.74
C SER A 4 -20.00 4.84 6.83
N ILE A 5 -20.43 3.87 6.03
CA ILE A 5 -19.84 2.51 6.00
C ILE A 5 -18.33 2.51 5.78
N PRO A 6 -17.76 3.26 4.79
CA PRO A 6 -16.31 3.30 4.61
C PRO A 6 -15.59 3.78 5.86
N THR A 7 -16.14 4.80 6.52
CA THR A 7 -15.58 5.35 7.77
C THR A 7 -15.64 4.30 8.90
N ALA A 8 -16.78 3.62 9.06
CA ALA A 8 -16.94 2.61 10.11
C ALA A 8 -16.00 1.42 9.94
N ILE A 9 -15.80 0.95 8.70
CA ILE A 9 -14.85 -0.13 8.39
C ILE A 9 -13.40 0.33 8.62
N THR A 10 -13.05 1.54 8.22
CA THR A 10 -11.73 2.12 8.49
C THR A 10 -11.46 2.20 10.00
N LEU A 11 -12.38 2.77 10.78
CA LEU A 11 -12.27 2.85 12.24
C LEU A 11 -12.18 1.48 12.90
N ALA A 12 -12.99 0.52 12.44
CA ALA A 12 -12.93 -0.87 12.91
C ALA A 12 -11.52 -1.46 12.67
N LYS A 13 -10.98 -1.30 11.46
CA LYS A 13 -9.65 -1.80 11.08
C LYS A 13 -8.51 -1.08 11.82
N GLU A 14 -8.65 0.21 12.10
CA GLU A 14 -7.74 0.96 12.96
C GLU A 14 -7.78 0.43 14.40
N MET A 15 -8.95 0.11 14.94
CA MET A 15 -9.04 -0.49 16.27
C MET A 15 -8.36 -1.86 16.34
N LEU A 16 -8.43 -2.65 15.26
CA LEU A 16 -7.69 -3.91 15.14
C LEU A 16 -6.16 -3.72 15.13
N SER A 17 -5.65 -2.53 14.77
CA SER A 17 -4.20 -2.26 14.66
C SER A 17 -3.62 -1.42 15.81
N THR A 18 -4.45 -0.77 16.63
CA THR A 18 -4.03 0.24 17.63
C THR A 18 -3.81 -0.31 19.05
N GLY A 19 -3.64 -1.62 19.21
CA GLY A 19 -3.33 -2.23 20.51
C GLY A 19 -4.49 -2.20 21.51
N ILE A 20 -5.70 -1.87 21.06
CA ILE A 20 -6.96 -2.04 21.80
C ILE A 20 -7.19 -3.54 21.97
N VAL A 21 -7.66 -3.91 23.16
CA VAL A 21 -7.83 -5.32 23.56
C VAL A 21 -9.24 -5.58 24.01
N TYR A 22 -9.68 -6.83 23.88
CA TYR A 22 -10.99 -7.24 24.35
C TYR A 22 -10.99 -7.39 25.87
N ILE A 23 -11.99 -6.79 26.52
CA ILE A 23 -12.40 -7.06 27.89
C ILE A 23 -13.92 -7.01 27.96
N TYR A 24 -14.54 -8.10 28.45
CA TYR A 24 -15.99 -8.16 28.59
C TYR A 24 -16.50 -7.05 29.54
N GLY A 25 -17.40 -6.22 29.03
CA GLY A 25 -18.05 -5.15 29.78
C GLY A 25 -17.34 -3.79 29.78
N LEU A 26 -16.12 -3.67 29.23
CA LEU A 26 -15.45 -2.37 29.07
C LEU A 26 -15.88 -1.65 27.80
N LYS A 27 -15.91 -0.32 27.86
CA LYS A 27 -16.49 0.54 26.81
C LYS A 27 -15.47 1.53 26.23
N TYR A 28 -14.42 1.02 25.57
CA TYR A 28 -13.34 1.84 25.02
C TYR A 28 -12.69 2.71 26.11
N GLU A 29 -12.09 2.06 27.10
CA GLU A 29 -11.58 2.75 28.28
C GLU A 29 -10.31 2.08 28.82
N PRO A 30 -9.45 2.80 29.56
CA PRO A 30 -8.26 2.21 30.16
C PRO A 30 -8.62 1.07 31.12
N ILE A 31 -7.87 -0.03 31.01
CA ILE A 31 -7.99 -1.21 31.88
C ILE A 31 -7.22 -0.95 33.17
N THR A 32 -7.92 -1.06 34.31
CA THR A 32 -7.33 -0.96 35.64
C THR A 32 -7.67 -2.19 36.49
N PRO A 33 -6.86 -2.54 37.50
CA PRO A 33 -7.17 -3.65 38.40
C PRO A 33 -8.54 -3.48 39.09
N SER A 34 -8.90 -2.24 39.47
CA SER A 34 -10.20 -1.92 40.08
C SER A 34 -11.37 -2.19 39.14
N LYS A 35 -11.26 -1.83 37.86
CA LYS A 35 -12.30 -2.13 36.85
C LYS A 35 -12.43 -3.62 36.61
N ILE A 36 -11.32 -4.36 36.51
CA ILE A 36 -11.38 -5.82 36.37
C ILE A 36 -12.00 -6.49 37.59
N ALA A 37 -11.68 -6.04 38.80
CA ALA A 37 -12.31 -6.54 40.02
C ALA A 37 -13.82 -6.27 40.03
N ALA A 38 -14.25 -5.06 39.68
CA ALA A 38 -15.66 -4.70 39.59
C ALA A 38 -16.41 -5.54 38.54
N LEU A 39 -15.84 -5.72 37.35
CA LEU A 39 -16.42 -6.56 36.30
C LEU A 39 -16.46 -8.04 36.69
N ALA A 40 -15.45 -8.53 37.39
CA ALA A 40 -15.43 -9.91 37.88
C ALA A 40 -16.50 -10.17 38.95
N SER A 41 -16.77 -9.19 39.82
CA SER A 41 -17.88 -9.26 40.78
C SER A 41 -19.24 -9.19 40.10
N MET A 42 -19.37 -8.38 39.04
CA MET A 42 -20.63 -8.20 38.31
C MET A 42 -20.95 -9.38 37.38
N TYR A 43 -19.92 -10.01 36.80
CA TYR A 43 -20.05 -11.09 35.82
C TYR A 43 -19.21 -12.32 36.21
N PRO A 44 -19.48 -12.97 37.36
CA PRO A 44 -18.63 -14.04 37.90
C PRO A 44 -18.55 -15.28 37.00
N THR A 45 -19.59 -15.53 36.20
CA THR A 45 -19.61 -16.64 35.23
C THR A 45 -18.76 -16.37 33.99
N VAL A 46 -18.52 -15.09 33.66
CA VAL A 46 -17.66 -14.67 32.54
C VAL A 46 -16.21 -14.57 33.01
N TYR A 47 -15.98 -13.97 34.18
CA TYR A 47 -14.66 -13.81 34.78
C TYR A 47 -14.25 -15.02 35.62
N THR A 48 -14.05 -16.15 34.95
CA THR A 48 -13.37 -17.29 35.55
C THR A 48 -11.95 -16.89 36.02
N PRO A 49 -11.31 -17.65 36.94
CA PRO A 49 -9.95 -17.33 37.40
C PRO A 49 -8.96 -17.12 36.24
N SER A 50 -9.07 -17.91 35.17
CA SER A 50 -8.25 -17.78 33.96
C SER A 50 -8.56 -16.49 33.18
N ILE A 51 -9.84 -16.17 32.95
CA ILE A 51 -10.23 -14.93 32.26
C ILE A 51 -9.80 -13.69 33.06
N LYS A 52 -9.97 -13.72 34.39
CA LYS A 52 -9.55 -12.64 35.29
C LYS A 52 -8.03 -12.44 35.23
N ALA A 53 -7.24 -13.51 35.26
CA ALA A 53 -5.79 -13.43 35.13
C ALA A 53 -5.37 -12.81 33.79
N MET A 54 -5.95 -13.27 32.67
CA MET A 54 -5.68 -12.70 31.35
C MET A 54 -6.09 -11.22 31.24
N ALA A 55 -7.22 -10.84 31.84
CA ALA A 55 -7.67 -9.46 31.88
C ALA A 55 -6.71 -8.55 32.66
N LEU A 56 -6.15 -9.04 33.77
CA LEU A 56 -5.16 -8.30 34.56
C LEU A 56 -3.82 -8.13 33.82
N CYS A 57 -3.41 -9.09 32.98
CA CYS A 57 -2.23 -8.93 32.11
C CYS A 57 -2.37 -7.82 31.06
N LYS A 58 -3.57 -7.24 30.90
CA LYS A 58 -3.87 -6.18 29.94
C LYS A 58 -4.02 -4.79 30.58
N VAL A 59 -3.78 -4.67 31.89
CA VAL A 59 -3.79 -3.38 32.60
C VAL A 59 -2.88 -2.38 31.89
N GLY A 60 -3.35 -1.13 31.78
CA GLY A 60 -2.67 -0.06 31.06
C GLY A 60 -3.00 0.03 29.57
N LYS A 61 -3.66 -0.98 28.99
CA LYS A 61 -4.22 -0.89 27.62
C LYS A 61 -5.64 -0.33 27.63
N THR A 62 -6.14 0.03 26.46
CA THR A 62 -7.56 0.36 26.24
C THR A 62 -8.36 -0.91 26.01
N GLY A 63 -9.37 -1.15 26.84
CA GLY A 63 -10.26 -2.29 26.79
C GLY A 63 -11.60 -1.96 26.13
N ILE A 64 -12.14 -2.92 25.38
CA ILE A 64 -13.42 -2.80 24.69
C ILE A 64 -14.14 -4.15 24.63
N ASP A 65 -15.46 -4.15 24.70
CA ASP A 65 -16.28 -5.33 24.47
C ASP A 65 -16.78 -5.40 23.02
N CYS A 66 -17.45 -6.50 22.64
CA CYS A 66 -17.93 -6.69 21.27
C CYS A 66 -18.95 -5.62 20.84
N SER A 67 -19.80 -5.19 21.76
CA SER A 67 -20.81 -4.16 21.50
C SER A 67 -20.19 -2.76 21.42
N GLY A 68 -19.20 -2.47 22.26
CA GLY A 68 -18.43 -1.23 22.22
C GLY A 68 -17.59 -1.10 20.96
N PHE A 69 -17.04 -2.21 20.45
CA PHE A 69 -16.35 -2.23 19.17
C PHE A 69 -17.25 -1.80 18.02
N VAL A 70 -18.46 -2.34 17.95
CA VAL A 70 -19.45 -1.92 16.95
C VAL A 70 -19.84 -0.45 17.17
N CYS A 71 -20.20 -0.06 18.39
CA CYS A 71 -20.67 1.30 18.67
C CYS A 71 -19.60 2.36 18.34
N LYS A 72 -18.34 2.09 18.71
CA LYS A 72 -17.20 2.97 18.43
C LYS A 72 -16.93 3.07 16.92
N SER A 73 -17.03 1.95 16.20
CA SER A 73 -16.85 1.94 14.74
C SER A 73 -17.90 2.81 14.03
N PHE A 74 -19.16 2.74 14.47
CA PHE A 74 -20.25 3.51 13.84
C PHE A 74 -20.46 4.91 14.43
N GLY A 75 -19.66 5.32 15.42
CA GLY A 75 -19.81 6.61 16.10
C GLY A 75 -21.15 6.78 16.83
N ILE A 76 -21.73 5.69 17.33
CA ILE A 76 -23.01 5.70 18.05
C ILE A 76 -22.80 5.51 19.57
N PRO A 77 -23.76 5.97 20.41
CA PRO A 77 -23.70 5.72 21.85
C PRO A 77 -23.60 4.23 22.18
N HIS A 78 -22.82 3.89 23.20
CA HIS A 78 -22.63 2.49 23.61
C HIS A 78 -23.94 1.86 24.06
N ILE A 79 -24.33 0.78 23.38
CA ILE A 79 -25.46 -0.08 23.70
C ILE A 79 -25.04 -1.54 23.56
N GLY A 80 -25.70 -2.43 24.29
CA GLY A 80 -25.34 -3.86 24.34
C GLY A 80 -25.61 -4.60 23.03
N SER A 81 -24.97 -5.75 22.85
CA SER A 81 -25.10 -6.61 21.66
C SER A 81 -26.56 -6.94 21.31
N SER A 82 -27.40 -7.27 22.30
CA SER A 82 -28.83 -7.54 22.07
C SER A 82 -29.62 -6.30 21.65
N GLN A 83 -29.24 -5.11 22.12
CA GLN A 83 -29.85 -3.84 21.72
C GLN A 83 -29.43 -3.45 20.30
N LEU A 84 -28.17 -3.69 19.92
CA LEU A 84 -27.71 -3.57 18.53
C LEU A 84 -28.48 -4.52 17.62
N LYS A 85 -28.66 -5.79 18.04
CA LYS A 85 -29.49 -6.75 17.31
C LYS A 85 -30.93 -6.26 17.13
N ALA A 86 -31.52 -5.63 18.13
CA ALA A 86 -32.88 -5.07 18.02
C ALA A 86 -32.97 -3.90 17.03
N LYS A 87 -31.86 -3.22 16.76
CA LYS A 87 -31.73 -2.16 15.75
C LYS A 87 -31.31 -2.69 14.37
N MET A 88 -31.10 -3.99 14.22
CA MET A 88 -30.78 -4.58 12.92
C MET A 88 -32.06 -4.78 12.10
N THR A 89 -32.04 -4.30 10.85
CA THR A 89 -33.08 -4.55 9.82
C THR A 89 -32.57 -5.55 8.80
N HIS A 90 -33.47 -6.11 7.99
CA HIS A 90 -33.11 -7.07 6.94
C HIS A 90 -32.25 -8.24 7.48
N LEU A 91 -32.78 -8.99 8.45
CA LEU A 91 -32.05 -10.08 9.10
C LEU A 91 -32.00 -11.33 8.21
N TYR A 92 -30.79 -11.81 7.95
CA TYR A 92 -30.51 -13.00 7.16
C TYR A 92 -29.77 -14.04 7.99
N ARG A 93 -29.99 -15.33 7.69
CA ARG A 93 -29.26 -16.44 8.32
C ARG A 93 -27.83 -16.49 7.77
N VAL A 94 -26.85 -16.72 8.64
CA VAL A 94 -25.43 -16.80 8.23
C VAL A 94 -25.12 -17.94 7.27
N SER A 95 -25.98 -18.96 7.21
CA SER A 95 -25.88 -20.07 6.24
C SER A 95 -26.05 -19.61 4.79
N ASP A 96 -26.63 -18.42 4.56
CA ASP A 96 -26.76 -17.81 3.24
C ASP A 96 -25.93 -16.52 3.17
N PRO A 97 -24.70 -16.55 2.63
CA PRO A 97 -23.85 -15.37 2.54
C PRO A 97 -24.19 -14.44 1.36
N SER A 98 -25.17 -14.79 0.50
CA SER A 98 -25.41 -14.09 -0.77
C SER A 98 -25.80 -12.61 -0.65
N ARG A 99 -26.23 -12.17 0.53
CA ARG A 99 -26.67 -10.79 0.81
C ARG A 99 -25.72 -10.03 1.73
N LEU A 100 -24.55 -10.59 2.04
CA LEU A 100 -23.55 -9.89 2.83
C LEU A 100 -23.15 -8.60 2.14
N MET A 101 -23.14 -7.51 2.90
CA MET A 101 -22.65 -6.21 2.46
C MET A 101 -21.67 -5.64 3.48
N ASN A 102 -20.73 -4.85 2.98
CA ASN A 102 -19.74 -4.17 3.80
C ASN A 102 -20.46 -3.31 4.86
N GLY A 103 -20.03 -3.39 6.11
CA GLY A 103 -20.64 -2.67 7.23
C GLY A 103 -21.92 -3.30 7.81
N MET A 104 -22.40 -4.44 7.33
CA MET A 104 -23.49 -5.16 8.02
C MET A 104 -23.00 -5.67 9.38
N LEU A 105 -23.91 -5.82 10.34
CA LEU A 105 -23.58 -6.45 11.62
C LEU A 105 -23.80 -7.96 11.52
N ILE A 106 -22.95 -8.75 12.17
CA ILE A 106 -23.12 -10.19 12.34
C ILE A 106 -23.26 -10.52 13.82
N TRP A 107 -24.24 -11.35 14.17
CA TRP A 107 -24.71 -11.49 15.55
C TRP A 107 -25.05 -12.94 15.93
N ARG A 108 -24.77 -13.27 17.19
CA ARG A 108 -25.33 -14.41 17.94
C ARG A 108 -25.64 -13.96 19.37
N SER A 109 -26.37 -14.78 20.11
CA SER A 109 -26.63 -14.48 21.53
C SER A 109 -25.33 -14.13 22.27
N GLY A 110 -25.27 -12.92 22.83
CA GLY A 110 -24.13 -12.41 23.59
C GLY A 110 -22.93 -11.90 22.78
N HIS A 111 -22.95 -11.92 21.43
CA HIS A 111 -21.77 -11.55 20.64
C HIS A 111 -22.10 -10.92 19.29
N ILE A 112 -21.33 -9.90 18.90
CA ILE A 112 -21.58 -9.11 17.68
C ILE A 112 -20.27 -8.70 17.01
N GLY A 113 -20.30 -8.53 15.70
CA GLY A 113 -19.19 -8.02 14.88
C GLY A 113 -19.70 -7.26 13.66
N ILE A 114 -18.76 -6.87 12.80
CA ILE A 114 -18.99 -6.12 11.56
C ILE A 114 -18.50 -6.97 10.39
N ILE A 115 -19.29 -7.04 9.33
CA ILE A 115 -18.92 -7.65 8.05
C ILE A 115 -18.05 -6.67 7.27
N GLU A 116 -16.89 -7.13 6.81
CA GLU A 116 -16.08 -6.43 5.81
C GLU A 116 -16.10 -7.21 4.50
N ILE A 117 -16.36 -6.54 3.38
CA ILE A 117 -16.07 -7.09 2.05
C ILE A 117 -14.84 -6.39 1.50
N ASP A 118 -13.76 -7.14 1.29
CA ASP A 118 -12.48 -6.57 0.86
C ASP A 118 -12.41 -6.37 -0.65
N ASP A 119 -11.30 -5.80 -1.11
CA ASP A 119 -11.12 -5.35 -2.51
C ASP A 119 -11.06 -6.50 -3.51
N THR A 120 -11.10 -7.74 -3.06
CA THR A 120 -11.21 -8.94 -3.89
C THR A 120 -12.64 -9.48 -3.99
N GLY A 121 -13.56 -8.94 -3.19
CA GLY A 121 -14.92 -9.47 -3.04
C GLY A 121 -15.08 -10.49 -1.90
N GLU A 122 -13.98 -10.88 -1.25
CA GLU A 122 -13.97 -11.80 -0.11
C GLU A 122 -14.60 -11.18 1.14
N ALA A 123 -15.42 -11.97 1.85
CA ALA A 123 -16.05 -11.55 3.11
C ALA A 123 -15.22 -11.92 4.35
N TRP A 124 -15.20 -10.98 5.29
CA TRP A 124 -14.50 -11.06 6.57
C TRP A 124 -15.39 -10.58 7.72
N ILE A 125 -15.07 -11.02 8.92
CA ILE A 125 -15.72 -10.63 10.17
C ILE A 125 -14.68 -9.88 11.01
N LEU A 126 -14.97 -8.62 11.30
CA LEU A 126 -14.27 -7.79 12.28
C LEU A 126 -15.00 -7.92 13.61
N GLU A 127 -14.35 -8.48 14.63
CA GLU A 127 -14.97 -8.70 15.93
C GLU A 127 -13.96 -8.48 17.06
N ALA A 128 -14.40 -7.84 18.14
CA ALA A 128 -13.72 -7.94 19.43
C ALA A 128 -14.14 -9.28 20.07
N LYS A 129 -13.36 -10.33 19.83
CA LYS A 129 -13.78 -11.74 19.91
C LYS A 129 -13.81 -12.29 21.33
N SER A 130 -12.71 -12.17 22.07
CA SER A 130 -12.59 -12.74 23.42
C SER A 130 -11.38 -12.19 24.15
N THR A 131 -11.31 -12.37 25.47
CA THR A 131 -10.14 -11.97 26.27
C THR A 131 -8.86 -12.70 25.82
N ALA A 132 -8.95 -13.84 25.16
CA ALA A 132 -7.77 -14.53 24.63
C ALA A 132 -7.38 -14.05 23.22
N ASP A 133 -8.36 -13.77 22.37
CA ASP A 133 -8.15 -13.48 20.95
C ASP A 133 -8.07 -11.98 20.63
N ASP A 134 -8.53 -11.11 21.53
CA ASP A 134 -8.66 -9.67 21.30
C ASP A 134 -9.55 -9.32 20.11
N LEU A 135 -9.17 -8.29 19.35
CA LEU A 135 -9.85 -7.84 18.16
C LEU A 135 -9.24 -8.55 16.96
N VAL A 136 -10.08 -9.23 16.20
CA VAL A 136 -9.64 -10.08 15.09
C VAL A 136 -10.40 -9.77 13.82
N ARG A 137 -9.74 -10.05 12.70
CA ARG A 137 -10.32 -10.11 11.36
C ARG A 137 -10.23 -11.55 10.88
N THR A 138 -11.37 -12.21 10.76
CA THR A 138 -11.44 -13.64 10.37
C THR A 138 -12.23 -13.80 9.08
N LYS A 139 -11.88 -14.79 8.25
CA LYS A 139 -12.64 -15.05 7.02
C LYS A 139 -14.05 -15.49 7.37
N TYR A 140 -15.06 -14.95 6.68
CA TYR A 140 -16.45 -15.34 6.87
C TYR A 140 -16.63 -16.85 6.65
N SER A 141 -16.01 -17.42 5.61
CA SER A 141 -16.04 -18.86 5.32
C SER A 141 -15.54 -19.75 6.46
N SER A 142 -14.64 -19.24 7.31
CA SER A 142 -14.11 -19.98 8.47
C SER A 142 -14.89 -19.76 9.76
N ARG A 143 -15.55 -18.61 9.91
CA ARG A 143 -16.05 -18.11 11.20
C ARG A 143 -17.55 -17.80 11.22
N GLY A 144 -18.18 -17.59 10.07
CA GLY A 144 -19.58 -17.19 9.94
C GLY A 144 -20.55 -18.16 10.61
N ASN A 145 -20.30 -19.47 10.51
CA ASN A 145 -21.15 -20.50 11.13
C ASN A 145 -21.19 -20.46 12.67
N ALA A 146 -20.29 -19.70 13.31
CA ALA A 146 -20.36 -19.49 14.74
C ALA A 146 -21.41 -18.45 15.15
N PHE A 147 -21.97 -17.71 14.19
CA PHE A 147 -22.99 -16.68 14.39
C PHE A 147 -24.40 -17.19 13.99
N THR A 148 -25.44 -16.40 14.24
CA THR A 148 -26.83 -16.80 13.93
C THR A 148 -27.42 -15.99 12.78
N TYR A 149 -27.26 -14.67 12.82
CA TYR A 149 -27.81 -13.76 11.83
C TYR A 149 -26.79 -12.70 11.43
N TYR A 150 -26.97 -12.12 10.25
CA TYR A 150 -26.42 -10.81 9.91
C TYR A 150 -27.52 -9.89 9.40
N GLY A 151 -27.27 -8.58 9.38
CA GLY A 151 -28.25 -7.59 8.94
C GLY A 151 -27.72 -6.17 8.99
N GLU A 152 -28.54 -5.24 8.50
CA GLU A 152 -28.21 -3.82 8.39
C GLU A 152 -28.45 -3.11 9.71
N LEU A 153 -27.56 -2.21 10.13
CA LEU A 153 -27.82 -1.35 11.28
C LEU A 153 -28.75 -0.19 10.87
N SER A 154 -29.89 -0.05 11.55
CA SER A 154 -30.84 1.03 11.27
C SER A 154 -30.19 2.43 11.34
N GLY A 155 -30.48 3.26 10.34
CA GLY A 155 -29.95 4.62 10.23
C GLY A 155 -28.61 4.74 9.49
N ILE A 156 -28.13 3.64 8.89
CA ILE A 156 -26.97 3.61 7.98
C ILE A 156 -27.47 3.45 6.54
N ASP A 157 -26.89 4.21 5.61
CA ASP A 157 -27.12 4.03 4.18
C ASP A 157 -26.22 2.91 3.60
N TYR A 158 -26.83 1.81 3.20
CA TYR A 158 -26.18 0.65 2.58
C TYR A 158 -26.24 0.66 1.04
N THR A 159 -26.83 1.67 0.41
CA THR A 159 -27.09 1.70 -1.05
C THR A 159 -25.83 1.48 -1.89
N ASN A 160 -24.71 2.04 -1.44
CA ASN A 160 -23.40 1.93 -2.10
C ASN A 160 -22.43 0.98 -1.38
N ALA A 161 -22.94 0.14 -0.46
CA ALA A 161 -22.11 -0.84 0.24
C ALA A 161 -21.64 -1.93 -0.72
N ARG A 162 -20.37 -2.31 -0.63
CA ARG A 162 -19.82 -3.43 -1.41
C ARG A 162 -20.49 -4.73 -0.99
N LYS A 163 -20.96 -5.52 -1.95
CA LYS A 163 -21.62 -6.81 -1.73
C LYS A 163 -20.62 -7.96 -1.73
N TYR A 164 -20.87 -9.05 -1.02
CA TYR A 164 -20.04 -10.25 -1.08
C TYR A 164 -20.01 -10.83 -2.50
N ASN A 165 -18.83 -11.30 -2.92
CA ASN A 165 -18.53 -11.63 -4.32
C ASN A 165 -18.78 -10.47 -5.31
N SER A 166 -18.79 -9.22 -4.83
CA SER A 166 -18.64 -8.10 -5.74
C SER A 166 -17.29 -8.25 -6.43
N PRO A 167 -17.21 -8.06 -7.75
CA PRO A 167 -15.92 -8.04 -8.44
C PRO A 167 -15.00 -7.02 -7.75
N PRO A 168 -13.68 -7.30 -7.72
CA PRO A 168 -12.69 -6.46 -7.05
C PRO A 168 -12.91 -5.00 -7.42
N HIS A 169 -13.10 -4.14 -6.40
CA HIS A 169 -13.53 -2.74 -6.51
C HIS A 169 -14.03 -2.41 -7.92
N SER A 170 -15.32 -2.65 -8.19
CA SER A 170 -15.90 -2.22 -9.45
C SER A 170 -15.51 -0.76 -9.66
N ARG A 171 -14.63 -0.53 -10.63
CA ARG A 171 -14.21 0.78 -11.13
C ARG A 171 -15.45 1.67 -11.11
N PRO A 172 -15.39 2.90 -10.56
CA PRO A 172 -16.54 3.79 -10.65
C PRO A 172 -17.00 3.84 -12.11
N SER A 173 -18.30 3.64 -12.34
CA SER A 173 -18.84 3.55 -13.71
C SER A 173 -18.50 4.79 -14.53
N ASN A 174 -18.40 5.94 -13.84
CA ASN A 174 -18.02 7.22 -14.40
C ASN A 174 -16.61 7.62 -13.97
N PRO A 175 -15.86 8.34 -14.85
CA PRO A 175 -14.59 8.93 -14.48
C PRO A 175 -14.75 9.94 -13.34
N ILE A 176 -13.77 9.97 -12.43
CA ILE A 176 -13.65 10.93 -11.33
C ILE A 176 -13.22 12.28 -11.88
N ARG A 177 -12.25 12.29 -12.80
CA ARG A 177 -11.70 13.47 -13.48
C ARG A 177 -11.10 13.11 -14.83
N ASP A 178 -10.84 14.13 -15.63
CA ASP A 178 -10.01 14.00 -16.82
C ASP A 178 -8.60 14.53 -16.58
N LEU A 179 -7.62 13.91 -17.22
CA LEU A 179 -6.23 14.36 -17.23
C LEU A 179 -5.64 14.26 -18.64
N ILE A 180 -4.51 14.93 -18.86
CA ILE A 180 -3.74 14.85 -20.09
C ILE A 180 -2.38 14.20 -19.84
N ASP A 181 -1.76 13.69 -20.88
CA ASP A 181 -0.36 13.29 -20.86
C ASP A 181 0.41 13.92 -22.02
N ILE A 182 1.67 14.32 -21.75
CA ILE A 182 2.48 15.09 -22.70
C ILE A 182 3.97 14.72 -22.68
N SER A 183 4.64 15.06 -23.77
CA SER A 183 6.08 14.91 -24.00
C SER A 183 6.62 16.03 -24.90
N HIS A 184 7.89 15.95 -25.32
CA HIS A 184 8.45 16.91 -26.27
C HIS A 184 7.71 17.01 -27.62
N HIS A 185 6.93 16.00 -28.01
CA HIS A 185 6.17 16.01 -29.26
C HIS A 185 5.00 16.99 -29.23
N ASN A 186 4.54 17.41 -28.05
CA ASN A 186 3.43 18.32 -27.92
C ASN A 186 3.93 19.78 -27.93
N THR A 187 3.09 20.70 -28.41
CA THR A 187 3.25 22.15 -28.29
C THR A 187 1.97 22.71 -27.69
N ILE A 188 2.02 23.09 -26.42
CA ILE A 188 0.86 23.42 -25.60
C ILE A 188 1.17 24.54 -24.60
N ASN A 189 0.21 25.43 -24.37
CA ASN A 189 0.22 26.44 -23.30
C ASN A 189 -0.55 25.92 -22.08
N LEU A 190 0.16 25.50 -21.04
CA LEU A 190 -0.43 24.91 -19.84
C LEU A 190 -1.26 25.91 -19.01
N SER A 191 -1.03 27.20 -19.12
CA SER A 191 -1.83 28.22 -18.43
C SER A 191 -3.27 28.25 -18.95
N LEU A 192 -3.46 28.06 -20.26
CA LEU A 192 -4.80 27.91 -20.84
C LEU A 192 -5.38 26.52 -20.57
N THR A 193 -4.55 25.48 -20.65
CA THR A 193 -4.98 24.10 -20.40
C THR A 193 -5.49 23.89 -18.98
N ALA A 194 -4.86 24.53 -18.00
CA ALA A 194 -5.18 24.42 -16.58
C ALA A 194 -6.60 24.89 -16.23
N ALA A 195 -7.28 25.62 -17.11
CA ALA A 195 -8.69 25.97 -16.93
C ALA A 195 -9.62 24.74 -16.97
N LYS A 196 -9.23 23.69 -17.72
CA LYS A 196 -10.03 22.47 -17.89
C LYS A 196 -9.38 21.26 -17.21
N TYR A 197 -8.07 21.08 -17.36
CA TYR A 197 -7.36 19.91 -16.85
C TYR A 197 -6.51 20.34 -15.65
N LYS A 198 -6.75 19.74 -14.49
CA LYS A 198 -5.95 19.98 -13.25
C LYS A 198 -4.91 18.91 -12.99
N ASP A 199 -4.88 17.89 -13.84
CA ASP A 199 -4.12 16.67 -13.69
C ASP A 199 -3.33 16.42 -14.98
N ILE A 200 -2.04 16.10 -14.86
CA ILE A 200 -1.13 15.93 -15.99
C ILE A 200 -0.10 14.85 -15.72
N ILE A 201 0.21 14.00 -16.71
CA ILE A 201 1.35 13.07 -16.67
C ILE A 201 2.39 13.50 -17.71
N ILE A 202 3.65 13.68 -17.30
CA ILE A 202 4.71 14.25 -18.14
C ILE A 202 5.78 13.18 -18.41
N ARG A 203 6.22 13.04 -19.66
CA ARG A 203 7.38 12.18 -19.98
C ARG A 203 8.63 12.75 -19.35
N VAL A 204 9.28 11.97 -18.49
CA VAL A 204 10.58 12.33 -17.92
C VAL A 204 11.68 11.99 -18.92
N SER A 205 11.61 10.79 -19.48
CA SER A 205 12.68 10.24 -20.31
C SER A 205 12.24 9.05 -21.12
N TYR A 206 13.15 8.60 -21.97
CA TYR A 206 13.03 7.39 -22.74
C TYR A 206 14.38 6.66 -22.79
N ARG A 207 14.33 5.34 -22.94
CA ARG A 207 15.48 4.59 -23.42
C ARG A 207 15.41 4.55 -24.95
N SER A 208 16.48 4.96 -25.63
CA SER A 208 16.50 4.96 -27.10
C SER A 208 16.28 3.55 -27.65
N TYR A 209 15.31 3.38 -28.54
CA TYR A 209 15.02 2.09 -29.18
C TYR A 209 16.13 1.62 -30.13
N THR A 210 17.04 2.51 -30.55
CA THR A 210 18.20 2.18 -31.39
C THR A 210 19.45 1.96 -30.56
N THR A 211 19.82 2.92 -29.71
CA THR A 211 21.13 2.91 -29.03
C THR A 211 21.05 2.36 -27.60
N GLY A 212 19.87 2.33 -27.00
CA GLY A 212 19.68 2.01 -25.58
C GLY A 212 20.11 3.10 -24.61
N VAL A 213 20.53 4.27 -25.10
CA VAL A 213 20.94 5.39 -24.24
C VAL A 213 19.70 5.98 -23.56
N LEU A 214 19.79 6.18 -22.23
CA LEU A 214 18.78 6.91 -21.46
C LEU A 214 18.88 8.39 -21.76
N THR A 215 17.77 8.99 -22.19
CA THR A 215 17.72 10.39 -22.61
C THR A 215 16.58 11.12 -21.93
N LEU A 216 16.87 12.32 -21.42
CA LEU A 216 15.86 13.23 -20.89
C LEU A 216 14.95 13.70 -22.01
N ASP A 217 13.64 13.71 -21.76
CA ASP A 217 12.71 14.34 -22.68
C ASP A 217 13.02 15.84 -22.79
N LYS A 218 13.16 16.34 -24.02
CA LYS A 218 13.64 17.71 -24.29
C LYS A 218 12.76 18.79 -23.66
N LYS A 219 11.48 18.50 -23.38
CA LYS A 219 10.55 19.45 -22.76
C LYS A 219 10.17 19.09 -21.33
N PHE A 220 10.78 18.06 -20.72
CA PHE A 220 10.48 17.62 -19.36
C PHE A 220 10.56 18.78 -18.35
N LEU A 221 11.71 19.47 -18.29
CA LEU A 221 11.93 20.54 -17.32
C LEU A 221 10.94 21.69 -17.54
N PHE A 222 10.79 22.13 -18.79
CA PHE A 222 9.85 23.19 -19.17
C PHE A 222 8.42 22.86 -18.74
N TYR A 223 7.89 21.69 -19.11
CA TYR A 223 6.52 21.32 -18.79
C TYR A 223 6.29 21.05 -17.31
N THR A 224 7.29 20.51 -16.60
CA THR A 224 7.18 20.30 -15.16
C THR A 224 7.09 21.65 -14.44
N THR A 225 7.95 22.61 -14.80
CA THR A 225 7.89 23.98 -14.25
C THR A 225 6.56 24.66 -14.57
N GLU A 226 6.10 24.59 -15.83
CA GLU A 226 4.84 25.20 -16.24
C GLU A 226 3.61 24.56 -15.55
N ALA A 227 3.60 23.25 -15.35
CA ALA A 227 2.54 22.56 -14.63
C ALA A 227 2.49 22.98 -13.15
N LEU A 228 3.66 23.13 -12.51
CA LEU A 228 3.77 23.61 -11.12
C LEU A 228 3.30 25.06 -10.98
N ASN A 229 3.70 25.95 -11.91
CA ASN A 229 3.26 27.35 -11.94
C ASN A 229 1.74 27.48 -12.09
N ASN A 230 1.10 26.49 -12.71
CA ASN A 230 -0.35 26.44 -12.92
C ASN A 230 -1.09 25.57 -11.89
N HIS A 231 -0.42 25.17 -10.81
CA HIS A 231 -0.98 24.38 -9.71
C HIS A 231 -1.63 23.05 -10.17
N MET A 232 -1.07 22.42 -11.21
CA MET A 232 -1.52 21.12 -11.68
C MET A 232 -0.93 20.01 -10.81
N ARG A 233 -1.68 18.92 -10.64
CA ARG A 233 -1.18 17.67 -10.04
C ARG A 233 -0.42 16.88 -11.10
N ILE A 234 0.82 16.49 -10.79
CA ILE A 234 1.78 15.96 -11.76
C ILE A 234 2.02 14.46 -11.55
N GLY A 235 1.95 13.69 -12.63
CA GLY A 235 2.50 12.36 -12.78
C GLY A 235 3.66 12.33 -13.74
N PHE A 236 4.36 11.21 -13.75
CA PHE A 236 5.55 11.04 -14.58
C PHE A 236 5.54 9.70 -15.29
N TYR A 237 6.07 9.65 -16.50
CA TYR A 237 6.30 8.37 -17.19
C TYR A 237 7.67 8.30 -17.87
N LEU A 238 8.14 7.07 -18.07
CA LEU A 238 9.31 6.74 -18.87
C LEU A 238 8.91 5.80 -20.00
N TYR A 239 9.34 6.13 -21.22
CA TYR A 239 9.18 5.27 -22.40
C TYR A 239 10.23 4.15 -22.42
N ASP A 240 9.76 2.89 -22.35
CA ASP A 240 10.58 1.71 -22.13
C ASP A 240 11.18 1.14 -23.42
N GLN A 241 12.48 0.84 -23.37
CA GLN A 241 13.17 0.00 -24.36
C GLN A 241 14.20 -0.91 -23.67
N SER A 242 13.94 -1.28 -22.41
CA SER A 242 14.81 -2.17 -21.65
C SER A 242 14.76 -3.59 -22.22
N VAL A 243 15.93 -4.20 -22.44
CA VAL A 243 16.00 -5.58 -22.95
C VAL A 243 16.10 -6.64 -21.84
N ASN A 244 16.36 -6.20 -20.61
CA ASN A 244 16.43 -7.03 -19.41
C ASN A 244 16.11 -6.22 -18.13
N GLU A 245 15.97 -6.91 -17.01
CA GLU A 245 15.62 -6.32 -15.71
C GLU A 245 16.64 -5.30 -15.21
N THR A 246 17.93 -5.50 -15.51
CA THR A 246 18.99 -4.55 -15.14
C THR A 246 18.80 -3.21 -15.82
N GLU A 247 18.50 -3.20 -17.13
CA GLU A 247 18.20 -1.97 -17.86
C GLU A 247 16.91 -1.31 -17.37
N ALA A 248 15.92 -2.08 -16.95
CA ALA A 248 14.67 -1.59 -16.36
C ALA A 248 14.89 -0.94 -14.98
N ILE A 249 15.78 -1.50 -14.15
CA ILE A 249 16.20 -0.90 -12.88
C ILE A 249 16.95 0.41 -13.12
N GLN A 250 17.86 0.45 -14.11
CA GLN A 250 18.55 1.69 -14.49
C GLN A 250 17.57 2.78 -14.94
N GLN A 251 16.54 2.41 -15.71
CA GLN A 251 15.46 3.32 -16.10
C GLN A 251 14.75 3.91 -14.88
N ALA A 252 14.35 3.07 -13.93
CA ALA A 252 13.68 3.53 -12.71
C ALA A 252 14.56 4.50 -11.91
N ASP A 253 15.81 4.11 -11.64
CA ASP A 253 16.76 4.94 -10.88
C ASP A 253 17.06 6.28 -11.56
N TRP A 254 17.19 6.27 -12.88
CA TRP A 254 17.40 7.47 -13.66
C TRP A 254 16.18 8.40 -13.61
N THR A 255 14.97 7.88 -13.80
CA THR A 255 13.72 8.65 -13.69
C THR A 255 13.62 9.32 -12.32
N ILE A 256 13.85 8.57 -11.25
CA ILE A 256 13.78 9.08 -9.88
C ILE A 256 14.78 10.21 -9.65
N ASN A 257 16.01 10.07 -10.17
CA ASN A 257 17.02 11.12 -10.05
C ASN A 257 16.59 12.44 -10.68
N GLN A 258 15.77 12.42 -11.74
CA GLN A 258 15.25 13.64 -12.35
C GLN A 258 14.09 14.26 -11.56
N ILE A 259 13.27 13.43 -10.92
CA ILE A 259 12.01 13.89 -10.32
C ILE A 259 12.06 14.10 -8.80
N LYS A 260 13.13 13.66 -8.12
CA LYS A 260 13.24 13.63 -6.65
C LYS A 260 12.99 14.97 -5.92
N ASN A 261 13.07 16.09 -6.64
CA ASN A 261 12.86 17.43 -6.10
C ASN A 261 11.48 18.02 -6.47
N TYR A 262 10.62 17.26 -7.16
CA TYR A 262 9.28 17.71 -7.54
C TYR A 262 8.21 17.00 -6.70
N PRO A 263 7.08 17.67 -6.44
CA PRO A 263 5.89 16.97 -6.02
C PRO A 263 5.38 16.13 -7.20
N VAL A 264 5.56 14.81 -7.12
CA VAL A 264 4.79 13.90 -7.99
C VAL A 264 3.30 14.01 -7.54
N THR A 265 2.34 13.18 -7.89
CA THR A 265 1.04 13.03 -7.16
C THR A 265 0.36 11.76 -7.64
N TYR A 266 0.68 11.39 -8.87
CA TYR A 266 0.32 10.16 -9.54
C TYR A 266 1.45 9.11 -9.46
N PRO A 267 1.17 7.86 -9.85
CA PRO A 267 2.21 6.87 -10.05
C PRO A 267 3.26 7.30 -11.08
N ILE A 268 4.45 6.70 -10.98
CA ILE A 268 5.48 6.75 -12.02
C ILE A 268 5.24 5.58 -12.95
N PHE A 269 4.86 5.88 -14.18
CA PHE A 269 4.49 4.87 -15.17
C PHE A 269 5.70 4.43 -16.00
N ILE A 270 5.85 3.12 -16.16
CA ILE A 270 6.61 2.57 -17.29
C ILE A 270 5.67 2.40 -18.47
N ASP A 271 6.03 3.01 -19.58
CA ASP A 271 5.29 2.96 -20.85
C ASP A 271 5.91 1.87 -21.74
N SER A 272 5.16 0.79 -21.93
CA SER A 272 5.58 -0.37 -22.72
C SER A 272 4.73 -0.51 -23.97
N GLU A 273 5.35 -0.23 -25.11
CA GLU A 273 4.76 -0.32 -26.44
C GLU A 273 5.83 -0.58 -27.51
N TYR A 274 5.41 -0.75 -28.76
CA TYR A 274 6.35 -0.88 -29.87
C TYR A 274 7.14 0.41 -30.10
N ALA A 275 8.41 0.28 -30.49
CA ALA A 275 9.27 1.42 -30.83
C ALA A 275 8.76 2.25 -32.01
N ASN A 276 8.16 1.59 -32.98
CA ASN A 276 7.70 2.16 -34.24
C ASN A 276 6.80 1.17 -34.98
N GLN A 277 6.18 1.61 -36.07
CA GLN A 277 5.29 0.79 -36.90
C GLN A 277 5.97 -0.44 -37.54
N SER A 278 7.30 -0.43 -37.69
CA SER A 278 8.08 -1.55 -38.23
C SER A 278 8.57 -2.52 -37.17
N HIS A 279 8.23 -2.29 -35.89
CA HIS A 279 8.63 -3.11 -34.75
C HIS A 279 10.15 -3.38 -34.70
N SER A 280 10.95 -2.37 -35.02
CA SER A 280 12.42 -2.48 -35.15
C SER A 280 13.19 -2.06 -33.89
N GLY A 281 12.48 -1.80 -32.79
CA GLY A 281 13.08 -1.44 -31.52
C GLY A 281 13.79 -2.61 -30.84
N ARG A 282 14.81 -2.28 -30.06
CA ARG A 282 15.54 -3.26 -29.24
C ARG A 282 14.64 -4.07 -28.31
N ALA A 283 13.53 -3.49 -27.82
CA ALA A 283 12.60 -4.18 -26.94
C ALA A 283 11.41 -4.84 -27.68
N ASP A 284 11.28 -4.69 -29.00
CA ASP A 284 10.08 -5.11 -29.72
C ASP A 284 9.97 -6.65 -29.83
N ASN A 285 11.11 -7.33 -29.97
CA ASN A 285 11.18 -8.79 -30.11
C ASN A 285 11.33 -9.56 -28.79
N LEU A 286 11.16 -8.90 -27.64
CA LEU A 286 11.18 -9.57 -26.35
C LEU A 286 10.00 -10.54 -26.20
N THR A 287 10.26 -11.66 -25.54
CA THR A 287 9.20 -12.58 -25.12
C THR A 287 8.26 -11.90 -24.12
N LYS A 288 7.01 -12.36 -24.08
CA LYS A 288 6.00 -11.95 -23.09
C LYS A 288 6.55 -12.02 -21.66
N GLU A 289 7.27 -13.10 -21.34
CA GLU A 289 7.86 -13.30 -20.01
C GLU A 289 8.96 -12.27 -19.71
N GLN A 290 9.90 -12.07 -20.64
CA GLN A 290 11.00 -11.13 -20.42
C GLN A 290 10.50 -9.69 -20.28
N ARG A 291 9.55 -9.27 -21.14
CA ARG A 291 8.91 -7.96 -21.03
C ARG A 291 8.21 -7.77 -19.69
N THR A 292 7.48 -8.78 -19.23
CA THR A 292 6.81 -8.76 -17.91
C THR A 292 7.82 -8.63 -16.78
N LYS A 293 8.94 -9.36 -16.82
CA LYS A 293 10.01 -9.25 -15.81
C LYS A 293 10.63 -7.86 -15.79
N ASN A 294 10.89 -7.25 -16.95
CA ASN A 294 11.43 -5.90 -17.06
C ASN A 294 10.48 -4.87 -16.43
N ILE A 295 9.19 -4.92 -16.78
CA ILE A 295 8.16 -4.04 -16.21
C ILE A 295 8.08 -4.20 -14.69
N MET A 296 8.06 -5.44 -14.19
CA MET A 296 8.07 -5.71 -12.76
C MET A 296 9.32 -5.15 -12.08
N ALA A 297 10.50 -5.31 -12.68
CA ALA A 297 11.76 -4.81 -12.13
C ALA A 297 11.79 -3.27 -12.04
N PHE A 298 11.30 -2.57 -13.06
CA PHE A 298 11.10 -1.11 -13.00
C PHE A 298 10.14 -0.74 -11.87
N CYS A 299 8.95 -1.35 -11.84
CA CYS A 299 7.90 -1.00 -10.90
C CYS A 299 8.28 -1.31 -9.44
N ASP A 300 8.97 -2.44 -9.23
CA ASP A 300 9.46 -2.81 -7.91
C ASP A 300 10.59 -1.87 -7.47
N ARG A 301 11.48 -1.44 -8.39
CA ARG A 301 12.48 -0.40 -8.10
C ARG A 301 11.87 0.96 -7.79
N ILE A 302 10.84 1.39 -8.52
CA ILE A 302 10.07 2.62 -8.20
C ILE A 302 9.49 2.55 -6.78
N ARG A 303 8.92 1.40 -6.41
CA ARG A 303 8.38 1.18 -5.07
C ARG A 303 9.47 1.18 -3.99
N GLU A 304 10.60 0.51 -4.22
CA GLU A 304 11.77 0.51 -3.32
C GLU A 304 12.26 1.92 -3.01
N ARG A 305 11.97 2.87 -3.91
CA ARG A 305 12.38 4.27 -3.85
C ARG A 305 11.34 5.18 -3.20
N GLY A 306 10.23 4.61 -2.73
CA GLY A 306 9.18 5.29 -2.00
C GLY A 306 8.04 5.84 -2.86
N TYR A 307 8.05 5.63 -4.18
CA TYR A 307 7.05 6.15 -5.10
C TYR A 307 5.99 5.09 -5.43
N LEU A 308 4.81 5.53 -5.89
CA LEU A 308 3.80 4.63 -6.43
C LEU A 308 4.21 4.19 -7.85
N PRO A 309 4.33 2.88 -8.14
CA PRO A 309 4.57 2.40 -9.49
C PRO A 309 3.29 2.23 -10.30
N GLY A 310 3.35 2.53 -11.59
CA GLY A 310 2.30 2.26 -12.55
C GLY A 310 2.83 1.64 -13.84
N VAL A 311 1.94 0.98 -14.59
CA VAL A 311 2.22 0.43 -15.91
C VAL A 311 1.28 1.06 -16.91
N TYR A 312 1.85 1.65 -17.96
CA TYR A 312 1.11 2.06 -19.15
C TYR A 312 1.32 1.05 -20.28
N ALA A 313 0.21 0.67 -20.91
CA ALA A 313 0.20 -0.03 -22.19
C ALA A 313 -1.20 0.03 -22.84
N SER A 314 -1.30 -0.34 -24.11
CA SER A 314 -2.62 -0.49 -24.75
C SER A 314 -3.40 -1.71 -24.25
N ASP A 315 -4.72 -1.67 -24.38
CA ASP A 315 -5.63 -2.77 -24.01
C ASP A 315 -5.23 -4.07 -24.72
N ASN A 316 -4.83 -3.99 -26.00
CA ASN A 316 -4.31 -5.14 -26.74
C ASN A 316 -2.94 -5.60 -26.20
N TRP A 317 -2.05 -4.68 -25.81
CA TRP A 317 -0.74 -5.02 -25.26
C TRP A 317 -0.86 -5.82 -23.96
N PHE A 318 -1.79 -5.43 -23.07
CA PHE A 318 -2.08 -6.17 -21.85
C PHE A 318 -2.58 -7.59 -22.10
N GLN A 319 -3.25 -7.84 -23.23
CA GLN A 319 -3.72 -9.17 -23.61
C GLN A 319 -2.62 -10.02 -24.27
N THR A 320 -1.79 -9.39 -25.10
CA THR A 320 -0.96 -10.10 -26.07
C THR A 320 0.53 -10.09 -25.74
N MET A 321 1.04 -9.01 -25.13
CA MET A 321 2.49 -8.76 -25.01
C MET A 321 3.06 -8.86 -23.60
N VAL A 322 2.20 -8.90 -22.58
CA VAL A 322 2.60 -9.06 -21.17
C VAL A 322 1.72 -10.09 -20.46
N ASP A 323 2.18 -10.60 -19.32
CA ASP A 323 1.34 -11.35 -18.40
C ASP A 323 0.65 -10.39 -17.43
N TYR A 324 -0.52 -9.91 -17.83
CA TYR A 324 -1.32 -8.94 -17.09
C TYR A 324 -1.67 -9.40 -15.67
N SER A 325 -1.83 -10.71 -15.44
CA SER A 325 -2.18 -11.25 -14.11
C SER A 325 -1.12 -10.91 -13.05
N ARG A 326 0.14 -10.80 -13.48
CA ARG A 326 1.29 -10.43 -12.64
C ARG A 326 1.45 -8.92 -12.49
N LEU A 327 0.86 -8.14 -13.39
CA LEU A 327 0.98 -6.68 -13.43
C LEU A 327 -0.18 -5.96 -12.74
N LYS A 328 -1.38 -6.56 -12.63
CA LYS A 328 -2.54 -5.92 -12.00
C LYS A 328 -2.39 -5.58 -10.50
N LYS A 329 -1.28 -5.97 -9.87
CA LYS A 329 -0.85 -5.51 -8.53
C LYS A 329 -0.30 -4.07 -8.52
N TYR A 330 0.12 -3.55 -9.67
CA TYR A 330 0.49 -2.15 -9.89
C TYR A 330 -0.75 -1.35 -10.32
N ASP A 331 -0.61 -0.04 -10.37
CA ASP A 331 -1.65 0.79 -10.98
C ASP A 331 -1.54 0.73 -12.50
N ILE A 332 -2.69 0.59 -13.16
CA ILE A 332 -2.76 0.35 -14.59
C ILE A 332 -3.33 1.58 -15.29
N TRP A 333 -2.54 2.11 -16.22
CA TRP A 333 -2.94 3.12 -17.18
C TRP A 333 -3.11 2.45 -18.53
N CYS A 334 -4.36 2.20 -18.93
CA CYS A 334 -4.68 1.42 -20.12
C CYS A 334 -5.10 2.31 -21.28
N ALA A 335 -4.44 2.19 -22.43
CA ALA A 335 -4.82 2.91 -23.63
C ALA A 335 -5.81 2.11 -24.50
N ARG A 336 -6.95 2.73 -24.81
CA ARG A 336 -7.90 2.22 -25.81
C ARG A 336 -8.66 3.37 -26.43
N TYR A 337 -8.36 3.69 -27.68
CA TYR A 337 -8.96 4.85 -28.35
C TYR A 337 -10.34 4.46 -28.88
N SER A 338 -11.33 4.55 -28.02
CA SER A 338 -12.69 4.09 -28.27
C SER A 338 -13.66 4.76 -27.30
N VAL A 339 -14.95 4.78 -27.65
CA VAL A 339 -16.02 5.07 -26.69
C VAL A 339 -16.29 3.90 -25.75
N ASN A 340 -15.84 2.70 -26.12
CA ASN A 340 -16.00 1.50 -25.31
C ASN A 340 -14.81 1.34 -24.35
N PRO A 341 -15.07 0.98 -23.07
CA PRO A 341 -14.01 0.84 -22.08
C PRO A 341 -12.99 -0.25 -22.43
N PRO A 342 -11.76 -0.17 -21.90
CA PRO A 342 -10.78 -1.25 -21.97
C PRO A 342 -11.35 -2.57 -21.47
N SER A 343 -10.93 -3.65 -22.14
CA SER A 343 -11.29 -5.02 -21.77
C SER A 343 -10.46 -5.54 -20.59
N ALA A 344 -9.32 -4.90 -20.30
CA ALA A 344 -8.54 -5.15 -19.10
C ALA A 344 -9.42 -5.13 -17.83
N GLU A 345 -9.29 -6.18 -17.01
CA GLU A 345 -10.10 -6.40 -15.79
C GLU A 345 -10.02 -5.24 -14.78
N LYS A 346 -8.89 -4.53 -14.75
CA LYS A 346 -8.60 -3.44 -13.82
C LYS A 346 -7.78 -2.35 -14.52
N TYR A 347 -8.18 -1.10 -14.33
CA TYR A 347 -7.38 0.06 -14.68
C TYR A 347 -7.83 1.28 -13.87
N GLU A 348 -6.84 2.05 -13.44
CA GLU A 348 -7.01 3.29 -12.70
C GLU A 348 -7.10 4.50 -13.64
N ILE A 349 -6.48 4.41 -14.81
CA ILE A 349 -6.48 5.45 -15.83
C ILE A 349 -6.78 4.80 -17.18
N TRP A 350 -7.65 5.44 -17.96
CA TRP A 350 -7.94 5.04 -19.34
C TRP A 350 -7.60 6.18 -20.30
N GLN A 351 -6.59 5.99 -21.15
CA GLN A 351 -6.35 6.88 -22.30
C GLN A 351 -7.37 6.55 -23.39
N TYR A 352 -8.39 7.40 -23.53
CA TYR A 352 -9.55 7.14 -24.38
C TYR A 352 -9.44 7.74 -25.79
N GLY A 353 -8.39 8.53 -26.03
CA GLY A 353 -8.07 9.09 -27.34
C GLY A 353 -7.21 10.34 -27.23
N SER A 354 -7.22 11.12 -28.31
CA SER A 354 -6.58 12.44 -28.37
C SER A 354 -7.63 13.49 -28.75
N ALA A 355 -7.56 14.67 -28.14
CA ALA A 355 -8.52 15.75 -28.35
C ALA A 355 -7.84 17.12 -28.45
N ARG A 356 -8.53 18.09 -29.08
CA ARG A 356 -8.12 19.49 -29.00
C ARG A 356 -8.36 20.01 -27.58
N VAL A 357 -7.28 20.36 -26.89
CA VAL A 357 -7.30 20.93 -25.54
C VAL A 357 -6.99 22.43 -25.58
N PRO A 358 -7.54 23.25 -24.67
CA PRO A 358 -7.19 24.67 -24.58
C PRO A 358 -5.68 24.87 -24.51
N GLY A 359 -5.15 25.77 -25.34
CA GLY A 359 -3.72 26.04 -25.41
C GLY A 359 -2.91 25.11 -26.32
N SER A 360 -3.52 24.11 -26.97
CA SER A 360 -2.84 23.26 -27.96
C SER A 360 -3.39 23.44 -29.37
N MET A 361 -2.50 23.49 -30.37
CA MET A 361 -2.88 23.48 -31.79
C MET A 361 -3.19 22.08 -32.31
N ASN A 362 -2.45 21.08 -31.81
CA ASN A 362 -2.59 19.67 -32.21
C ASN A 362 -3.35 18.89 -31.13
N PRO A 363 -3.97 17.75 -31.48
CA PRO A 363 -4.56 16.86 -30.49
C PRO A 363 -3.54 16.47 -29.41
N ILE A 364 -4.03 16.41 -28.17
CA ILE A 364 -3.29 15.97 -26.98
C ILE A 364 -4.00 14.75 -26.43
N ASP A 365 -3.25 13.79 -25.91
CA ASP A 365 -3.80 12.58 -25.34
C ASP A 365 -4.59 12.90 -24.06
N VAL A 366 -5.79 12.33 -23.98
CA VAL A 366 -6.77 12.59 -22.94
C VAL A 366 -7.17 11.29 -22.26
N ASN A 367 -7.33 11.39 -20.95
CA ASN A 367 -7.51 10.24 -20.10
C ASN A 367 -8.62 10.45 -19.08
N HIS A 368 -9.30 9.36 -18.76
CA HIS A 368 -10.26 9.24 -17.68
C HIS A 368 -9.60 8.64 -16.44
N LEU A 369 -9.71 9.33 -15.31
CA LEU A 369 -9.22 8.87 -14.01
C LEU A 369 -10.33 8.16 -13.24
N TYR A 370 -10.04 6.97 -12.70
CA TYR A 370 -10.98 6.15 -11.93
C TYR A 370 -10.54 5.89 -10.50
N LYS A 371 -9.33 6.34 -10.10
CA LYS A 371 -8.81 6.26 -8.74
C LYS A 371 -8.33 7.62 -8.26
N GLU A 372 -8.74 7.99 -7.06
CA GLU A 372 -8.23 9.19 -6.40
C GLU A 372 -6.84 8.94 -5.82
N TYR A 373 -5.88 9.80 -6.16
CA TYR A 373 -4.51 9.71 -5.68
C TYR A 373 -4.19 10.72 -4.57
N ALA A 374 -4.86 11.88 -4.56
CA ALA A 374 -4.68 12.90 -3.52
C ALA A 374 -5.85 13.91 -3.49
N ALA A 375 -6.51 14.01 -2.33
CA ALA A 375 -7.58 14.99 -2.06
C ALA A 375 -7.08 16.29 -1.37
N GLY A 376 -5.76 16.53 -1.29
CA GLY A 376 -5.17 17.74 -0.67
C GLY A 376 -3.69 17.94 -1.04
N ALA A 377 -3.15 19.12 -0.74
CA ALA A 377 -1.76 19.50 -1.06
C ALA A 377 -0.75 18.81 -0.14
N VAL A 378 -0.14 17.72 -0.60
CA VAL A 378 1.16 17.19 -0.13
C VAL A 378 1.87 16.55 -1.33
N PRO A 379 3.18 16.81 -1.54
CA PRO A 379 4.01 16.09 -2.51
C PRO A 379 3.98 14.60 -2.17
N PRO A 380 3.76 13.67 -3.11
CA PRO A 380 3.99 12.27 -2.86
C PRO A 380 5.47 12.05 -2.65
N SER A 381 5.74 11.10 -1.76
CA SER A 381 6.97 10.33 -1.75
C SER A 381 8.25 11.15 -1.72
N ALA A 382 8.41 12.00 -0.71
CA ALA A 382 9.71 12.06 -0.06
C ALA A 382 9.91 10.73 0.70
N PRO A 383 11.11 10.11 0.68
CA PRO A 383 11.39 8.95 1.52
C PRO A 383 11.12 9.27 2.99
N ASP A 384 10.57 8.32 3.73
CA ASP A 384 10.50 8.39 5.18
C ASP A 384 11.91 8.66 5.74
N ASN A 385 12.09 9.81 6.38
CA ASN A 385 13.36 10.26 6.97
C ASN A 385 13.69 9.53 8.29
N ARG A 386 12.90 8.53 8.70
CA ARG A 386 13.24 7.73 9.87
C ARG A 386 14.41 6.79 9.56
N HIS A 387 15.54 7.07 10.20
CA HIS A 387 16.71 6.20 10.21
C HIS A 387 16.67 5.24 11.40
N TRP A 388 16.93 3.96 11.14
CA TRP A 388 16.78 2.86 12.11
C TRP A 388 18.08 2.41 12.74
N ASN A 389 19.21 3.00 12.35
CA ASN A 389 20.52 2.54 12.80
C ASN A 389 21.42 3.73 13.11
N GLU A 390 22.21 3.63 14.17
CA GLU A 390 23.12 4.68 14.65
C GLU A 390 24.57 4.25 14.50
N ILE A 391 25.42 5.16 14.03
CA ILE A 391 26.87 4.96 13.96
C ILE A 391 27.46 5.04 15.37
N THR A 392 28.24 4.03 15.77
CA THR A 392 28.84 3.94 17.11
C THR A 392 30.31 4.37 17.16
N ALA A 393 31.01 4.34 16.02
CA ALA A 393 32.41 4.76 15.92
C ALA A 393 32.55 6.28 15.86
N SER A 394 33.61 6.84 16.48
CA SER A 394 33.90 8.28 16.41
C SER A 394 34.05 8.78 14.97
N THR A 395 34.60 7.95 14.09
CA THR A 395 34.63 8.19 12.65
C THR A 395 34.55 6.84 11.93
N LEU A 396 33.63 6.74 10.97
CA LEU A 396 33.39 5.58 10.14
C LEU A 396 33.56 5.96 8.68
N ASN A 397 34.47 5.27 7.99
CA ASN A 397 34.67 5.46 6.57
C ASN A 397 33.52 4.84 5.77
N ILE A 398 32.96 5.62 4.85
CA ILE A 398 32.02 5.18 3.83
C ILE A 398 32.82 4.93 2.55
N ARG A 399 32.65 3.75 1.97
CA ARG A 399 33.43 3.26 0.84
C ARG A 399 32.56 2.98 -0.38
N ASN A 400 33.18 2.98 -1.55
CA ASN A 400 32.51 2.64 -2.81
C ASN A 400 32.33 1.13 -3.07
N ALA A 401 32.81 0.28 -2.16
CA ALA A 401 32.67 -1.17 -2.24
C ALA A 401 32.66 -1.77 -0.82
N PRO A 402 32.05 -2.96 -0.61
CA PRO A 402 32.04 -3.68 0.67
C PRO A 402 33.40 -4.33 0.99
N SER A 403 34.46 -3.54 1.03
CA SER A 403 35.84 -4.00 1.26
C SER A 403 36.69 -2.90 1.87
N THR A 404 37.66 -3.28 2.70
CA THR A 404 38.67 -2.36 3.23
C THR A 404 39.59 -1.80 2.15
N SER A 405 39.67 -2.48 1.00
CA SER A 405 40.37 -2.00 -0.20
C SER A 405 39.52 -1.05 -1.06
N GLY A 406 38.21 -0.91 -0.79
CA GLY A 406 37.35 0.05 -1.49
C GLY A 406 37.76 1.49 -1.20
N GLN A 407 37.58 2.40 -2.15
CA GLN A 407 37.94 3.81 -1.96
C GLN A 407 37.03 4.46 -0.92
N ILE A 408 37.61 5.26 -0.03
CA ILE A 408 36.85 6.07 0.93
C ILE A 408 36.23 7.24 0.16
N ILE A 409 34.91 7.34 0.18
CA ILE A 409 34.13 8.36 -0.54
C ILE A 409 33.43 9.34 0.39
N ALA A 410 33.28 9.00 1.67
CA ALA A 410 32.77 9.88 2.71
C ALA A 410 33.17 9.34 4.10
N GLN A 411 32.86 10.11 5.14
CA GLN A 411 32.96 9.69 6.53
C GLN A 411 31.67 10.04 7.26
N MET A 412 31.34 9.26 8.29
CA MET A 412 30.24 9.50 9.23
C MET A 412 30.77 9.42 10.66
N HIS A 413 30.08 10.04 11.60
CA HIS A 413 30.52 10.19 12.98
C HIS A 413 29.55 9.54 13.96
N LYS A 414 30.01 9.35 15.19
CA LYS A 414 29.21 8.75 16.26
C LYS A 414 27.91 9.54 16.46
N GLY A 415 26.79 8.82 16.50
CA GLY A 415 25.46 9.42 16.66
C GLY A 415 24.76 9.75 15.33
N ASP A 416 25.49 9.76 14.21
CA ASP A 416 24.85 9.85 12.90
C ASP A 416 23.93 8.64 12.70
N THR A 417 22.83 8.85 11.98
CA THR A 417 21.85 7.80 11.74
C THR A 417 21.74 7.45 10.26
N VAL A 418 21.52 6.17 9.98
CA VAL A 418 21.41 5.62 8.62
C VAL A 418 20.32 4.56 8.55
N ASN A 419 19.88 4.28 7.33
CA ASN A 419 19.16 3.07 6.98
C ASN A 419 20.10 2.10 6.27
N ILE A 420 19.89 0.80 6.46
CA ILE A 420 20.65 -0.26 5.81
C ILE A 420 19.74 -0.94 4.78
N TYR A 421 20.18 -0.95 3.52
CA TYR A 421 19.40 -1.49 2.40
C TYR A 421 19.89 -2.85 1.91
N ILE A 422 21.18 -3.12 2.09
CA ILE A 422 21.81 -4.40 1.74
C ILE A 422 22.82 -4.72 2.84
N MET A 423 22.94 -5.99 3.21
CA MET A 423 23.99 -6.47 4.12
C MET A 423 24.69 -7.69 3.52
N GLU A 424 26.01 -7.64 3.42
CA GLU A 424 26.85 -8.68 2.82
C GLU A 424 28.16 -8.78 3.59
N ASN A 425 28.48 -9.97 4.13
CA ASN A 425 29.77 -10.24 4.78
C ASN A 425 30.22 -9.15 5.79
N ASN A 426 29.31 -8.71 6.66
CA ASN A 426 29.53 -7.65 7.67
C ASN A 426 29.75 -6.22 7.10
N TRP A 427 29.47 -6.02 5.82
CA TRP A 427 29.30 -4.71 5.20
C TRP A 427 27.82 -4.41 5.02
N CYS A 428 27.48 -3.13 5.11
CA CYS A 428 26.13 -2.66 4.90
C CYS A 428 26.12 -1.50 3.90
N LYS A 429 25.18 -1.56 2.95
CA LYS A 429 24.93 -0.50 1.98
C LYS A 429 23.93 0.48 2.58
N ILE A 430 24.36 1.71 2.81
CA ILE A 430 23.58 2.75 3.51
C ILE A 430 22.89 3.74 2.55
N SER A 431 23.04 3.54 1.25
CA SER A 431 22.31 4.28 0.22
C SER A 431 21.59 3.30 -0.69
N ARG A 432 20.31 3.60 -1.01
CA ARG A 432 19.56 2.83 -2.00
C ARG A 432 20.13 3.02 -3.41
N THR A 433 20.65 4.22 -3.72
CA THR A 433 21.06 4.67 -5.08
C THR A 433 22.54 4.51 -5.34
N GLU A 434 23.36 4.78 -4.35
CA GLU A 434 24.81 4.91 -4.51
C GLU A 434 25.51 3.74 -3.83
N ASP A 435 26.69 3.38 -4.31
CA ASP A 435 27.57 2.44 -3.64
C ASP A 435 28.22 3.11 -2.43
N LYS A 436 27.44 3.27 -1.36
CA LYS A 436 27.90 3.77 -0.06
C LYS A 436 27.87 2.62 0.93
N TRP A 437 29.04 2.06 1.20
CA TRP A 437 29.23 0.89 2.04
C TRP A 437 30.00 1.26 3.31
N CYS A 438 29.59 0.70 4.44
CA CYS A 438 30.36 0.80 5.67
C CYS A 438 30.29 -0.50 6.46
N SER A 439 31.18 -0.68 7.44
CA SER A 439 31.21 -1.90 8.24
C SER A 439 30.08 -1.89 9.27
N TYR A 440 29.28 -2.96 9.27
CA TYR A 440 28.15 -3.15 10.18
C TYR A 440 28.60 -3.30 11.64
N SER A 441 29.87 -3.68 11.89
CA SER A 441 30.46 -3.72 13.23
C SER A 441 30.37 -2.38 13.99
N TYR A 442 30.24 -1.27 13.27
CA TYR A 442 30.18 0.08 13.83
C TYR A 442 28.78 0.68 13.80
N ILE A 443 27.76 -0.17 13.70
CA ILE A 443 26.35 0.24 13.66
C ILE A 443 25.57 -0.43 14.78
N ARG A 444 24.74 0.36 15.47
CA ARG A 444 23.73 -0.13 16.40
C ARG A 444 22.34 0.05 15.78
N SER A 445 21.71 -1.05 15.40
CA SER A 445 20.32 -1.03 14.92
C SER A 445 19.32 -0.94 16.06
N VAL A 446 18.18 -0.30 15.77
CA VAL A 446 16.96 -0.45 16.57
C VAL A 446 16.55 -1.91 16.54
N LYS A 447 16.19 -2.46 17.69
CA LYS A 447 15.71 -3.84 17.80
C LYS A 447 14.20 -3.88 17.68
N GLY A 448 13.70 -5.00 17.15
CA GLY A 448 12.30 -5.35 17.23
C GLY A 448 12.15 -6.81 17.63
N THR A 449 11.03 -7.15 18.25
CA THR A 449 10.73 -8.49 18.73
C THR A 449 9.51 -9.03 17.99
N VAL A 450 9.62 -10.26 17.50
CA VAL A 450 8.50 -10.95 16.86
C VAL A 450 7.39 -11.13 17.87
N SER A 451 6.24 -10.56 17.53
CA SER A 451 5.04 -10.54 18.38
C SER A 451 3.80 -10.85 17.54
N ASN A 452 2.71 -11.20 18.21
CA ASN A 452 1.40 -11.48 17.58
C ASN A 452 1.39 -12.65 16.58
N CYS A 453 2.41 -13.52 16.60
CA CYS A 453 2.43 -14.78 15.86
C CYS A 453 3.43 -15.78 16.46
N SER A 454 3.14 -17.07 16.36
CA SER A 454 4.07 -18.15 16.74
C SER A 454 5.17 -18.37 15.70
N ARG A 455 4.87 -18.05 14.43
CA ARG A 455 5.78 -18.14 13.28
C ARG A 455 5.57 -16.94 12.38
N LEU A 456 6.65 -16.24 12.04
CA LEU A 456 6.66 -15.11 11.12
C LEU A 456 7.49 -15.45 9.89
N ASN A 457 6.85 -15.40 8.72
CA ASN A 457 7.56 -15.58 7.46
C ASN A 457 8.40 -14.34 7.15
N CYS A 458 9.71 -14.52 7.09
CA CYS A 458 10.64 -13.55 6.54
C CYS A 458 10.84 -13.82 5.06
N ARG A 459 10.76 -12.80 4.21
CA ARG A 459 10.66 -12.90 2.75
C ARG A 459 11.81 -12.21 2.05
N ARG A 460 12.03 -12.52 0.76
CA ARG A 460 13.06 -11.83 -0.05
C ARG A 460 12.63 -10.44 -0.56
N SER A 461 11.33 -10.18 -0.60
CA SER A 461 10.74 -8.92 -1.06
C SER A 461 9.55 -8.53 -0.17
N PRO A 462 9.19 -7.24 -0.08
CA PRO A 462 8.12 -6.73 0.80
C PRO A 462 6.70 -6.99 0.26
N ILE A 463 6.46 -8.20 -0.25
CA ILE A 463 5.17 -8.66 -0.75
C ILE A 463 4.89 -10.07 -0.23
N SER A 464 3.60 -10.43 -0.10
CA SER A 464 3.20 -11.79 0.23
C SER A 464 3.68 -12.78 -0.84
N GLY A 465 4.45 -13.79 -0.44
CA GLY A 465 5.09 -14.75 -1.37
C GLY A 465 5.68 -15.97 -0.67
N GLN A 466 6.75 -16.56 -1.19
CA GLN A 466 7.48 -17.64 -0.53
C GLN A 466 8.30 -17.10 0.67
N ALA A 467 8.42 -17.89 1.74
CA ALA A 467 9.27 -17.53 2.88
C ALA A 467 10.74 -17.85 2.55
N ALA A 468 11.64 -16.90 2.80
CA ALA A 468 13.08 -17.10 2.75
C ALA A 468 13.58 -17.85 4.00
N PHE A 469 13.05 -17.47 5.17
CA PHE A 469 13.21 -18.15 6.44
C PHE A 469 12.06 -17.78 7.38
N ILE A 470 12.01 -18.40 8.55
CA ILE A 470 10.93 -18.23 9.50
C ILE A 470 11.53 -17.79 10.83
N LEU A 471 10.90 -16.79 11.44
CA LEU A 471 11.17 -16.37 12.81
C LEU A 471 10.11 -16.99 13.73
N SER A 472 10.50 -17.25 14.96
CA SER A 472 9.63 -17.72 16.04
C SER A 472 9.14 -16.55 16.88
N ALA A 473 8.08 -16.78 17.67
CA ALA A 473 7.66 -15.81 18.68
C ALA A 473 8.84 -15.42 19.59
N ASN A 474 8.92 -14.14 19.93
CA ASN A 474 9.95 -13.53 20.77
C ASN A 474 11.37 -13.49 20.18
N ASP A 475 11.57 -13.95 18.94
CA ASP A 475 12.83 -13.70 18.24
C ASP A 475 13.07 -12.19 18.16
N THR A 476 14.26 -11.77 18.56
CA THR A 476 14.69 -10.37 18.45
C THR A 476 15.47 -10.17 17.17
N VAL A 477 15.05 -9.20 16.37
CA VAL A 477 15.64 -8.85 15.07
C VAL A 477 16.18 -7.43 15.11
N ASN A 478 17.15 -7.14 14.26
CA ASN A 478 17.63 -5.78 14.02
C ASN A 478 16.82 -5.16 12.88
N ILE A 479 16.27 -3.96 13.07
CA ILE A 479 15.54 -3.24 12.04
C ILE A 479 16.54 -2.44 11.20
N LEU A 480 16.67 -2.83 9.94
CA LEU A 480 17.63 -2.24 9.02
C LEU A 480 17.04 -1.03 8.30
N HIS A 481 15.78 -1.12 7.85
CA HIS A 481 14.97 0.00 7.39
C HIS A 481 13.48 -0.37 7.34
N GLN A 482 12.61 0.62 7.15
CA GLN A 482 11.19 0.44 6.88
C GLN A 482 10.85 0.85 5.43
N ASP A 483 10.06 0.02 4.76
CA ASP A 483 9.33 0.39 3.56
C ASP A 483 7.94 0.91 4.00
N THR A 484 7.76 2.23 3.93
CA THR A 484 6.51 2.89 4.35
C THR A 484 5.38 2.74 3.33
N ALA A 485 5.69 2.45 2.07
CA ALA A 485 4.67 2.23 1.05
C ALA A 485 3.98 0.87 1.25
N THR A 486 4.71 -0.15 1.72
CA THR A 486 4.17 -1.49 1.94
C THR A 486 3.91 -1.83 3.41
N GLY A 487 4.53 -1.11 4.35
CA GLY A 487 4.46 -1.43 5.78
C GLY A 487 5.31 -2.63 6.18
N TRP A 488 6.44 -2.87 5.51
CA TRP A 488 7.37 -3.95 5.84
C TRP A 488 8.66 -3.40 6.45
N TYR A 489 9.22 -4.12 7.41
CA TYR A 489 10.59 -3.92 7.85
C TYR A 489 11.52 -4.84 7.06
N TYR A 490 12.62 -4.28 6.59
CA TYR A 490 13.79 -5.08 6.26
C TYR A 490 14.60 -5.30 7.54
N ILE A 491 14.88 -6.56 7.85
CA ILE A 491 15.46 -6.96 9.13
C ILE A 491 16.71 -7.82 8.93
N GLU A 492 17.52 -7.88 9.98
CA GLU A 492 18.59 -8.85 10.15
C GLU A 492 18.29 -9.74 11.35
N PHE A 493 18.46 -11.05 11.16
CA PHE A 493 18.36 -12.06 12.19
C PHE A 493 19.38 -13.17 11.94
N GLN A 494 20.29 -13.41 12.89
CA GLN A 494 21.29 -14.48 12.82
C GLN A 494 22.07 -14.50 11.49
N LYS A 495 22.54 -13.32 11.05
CA LYS A 495 23.25 -13.04 9.80
C LYS A 495 22.42 -13.24 8.51
N LYS A 496 21.11 -13.45 8.63
CA LYS A 496 20.19 -13.53 7.49
C LYS A 496 19.37 -12.25 7.42
N THR A 497 19.14 -11.77 6.21
CA THR A 497 18.29 -10.60 5.96
C THR A 497 17.02 -10.95 5.23
N GLY A 498 15.95 -10.21 5.49
CA GLY A 498 14.74 -10.29 4.70
C GLY A 498 13.67 -9.33 5.18
N TYR A 499 12.52 -9.39 4.52
CA TYR A 499 11.37 -8.53 4.79
C TYR A 499 10.35 -9.25 5.67
N VAL A 500 9.90 -8.57 6.71
CA VAL A 500 8.79 -8.99 7.56
C VAL A 500 7.77 -7.85 7.64
N SER A 501 6.48 -8.18 7.75
CA SER A 501 5.47 -7.13 7.94
C SER A 501 5.67 -6.49 9.32
N ASN A 502 5.64 -5.15 9.36
CA ASN A 502 5.84 -4.40 10.60
C ASN A 502 4.77 -4.71 11.68
N LYS A 503 3.62 -5.26 11.28
CA LYS A 503 2.52 -5.68 12.16
C LYS A 503 2.91 -6.77 13.17
N TYR A 504 3.94 -7.55 12.85
CA TYR A 504 4.41 -8.66 13.68
C TYR A 504 5.71 -8.34 14.40
N ILE A 505 6.18 -7.10 14.36
CA ILE A 505 7.41 -6.66 14.99
C ILE A 505 7.09 -5.53 15.96
N LYS A 506 7.35 -5.78 17.24
CA LYS A 506 7.25 -4.77 18.30
C LYS A 506 8.63 -4.17 18.53
N LEU A 507 8.74 -2.85 18.41
CA LEU A 507 9.99 -2.11 18.67
C LEU A 507 10.26 -1.96 20.18
#